data_AF-A0A671SET4-F1
#
_entry.id   AF-A0A671SET4-F1
#
_cell.length_a   1.000
_cell.length_b   1.000
_cell.length_c   1.000
_cell.angle_alpha   90.00
_cell.angle_beta   90.00
_cell.angle_gamma   90.00
#
_symmetry.space_group_name_H-M   'P 1'
#
loop_
_entity.id
_entity.type
_entity.pdbx_description
1 polymer ?
#
loop_
_entity_poly.entity_id
_entity_poly.type
_entity_poly.pdbx_seq_one_letter_code
_entity_poly.pdbx_strand_id
1 'polypeptide(L)'
;MRTEDAADGKSTANGGGVVCEERGVTVLRYRDSDEHLLPTDLSEMLAAGTKEVHEKAENTEFVKDFLRGRIRKELFKLGHVALFFTYSAMEEQIERNKEHPHLAALYFPHELHRRDALARDLQYFYSEGWQNQISVSPATQRYVERIQQIGQDEPALLVAHAYTRYMGDLSGGQVLRKVAQRAMKLPPTGEGLNFYQFDGIHSAKAFKQLYRSRMNELELDTHTKQKIVEEAILAFQFNVEVSSAVEQSWCFSCDLKRVSYLKMSVIKKGISDLVY
;
A
#
# COMPACT_ATOMS: atom_id res chain seq x y z
N MET A 1 -0.44 40.83 59.52
CA MET A 1 -1.72 40.27 59.99
C MET A 1 -2.35 39.63 58.77
N ARG A 2 -2.04 38.35 58.52
CA ARG A 2 -2.97 37.18 58.60
C ARG A 2 -4.22 37.39 57.71
N THR A 3 -4.61 36.52 56.78
CA THR A 3 -4.28 35.09 56.50
C THR A 3 -4.99 34.68 55.18
N GLU A 4 -4.49 33.62 54.53
CA GLU A 4 -5.23 32.51 53.85
C GLU A 4 -6.08 32.84 52.58
N ASP A 5 -6.22 32.00 51.56
CA ASP A 5 -5.74 30.65 51.27
C ASP A 5 -5.89 30.33 49.77
N ALA A 6 -5.19 29.27 49.33
CA ALA A 6 -5.14 28.72 47.98
C ALA A 6 -6.40 27.97 47.54
N ALA A 7 -6.63 27.84 46.22
CA ALA A 7 -7.13 26.59 45.62
C ALA A 7 -6.93 26.54 44.09
N ASP A 8 -6.29 25.44 43.69
CA ASP A 8 -6.03 24.90 42.37
C ASP A 8 -7.32 24.31 41.75
N GLY A 9 -7.46 24.34 40.42
CA GLY A 9 -8.72 23.97 39.73
C GLY A 9 -8.52 23.35 38.35
N LYS A 10 -8.12 22.08 38.33
CA LYS A 10 -8.16 21.17 37.17
C LYS A 10 -9.54 21.17 36.49
N SER A 11 -9.58 21.45 35.19
CA SER A 11 -10.75 21.18 34.34
C SER A 11 -10.70 19.74 33.85
N THR A 12 -11.55 18.88 34.40
CA THR A 12 -11.88 17.56 33.86
C THR A 12 -13.14 17.69 33.00
N ALA A 13 -13.03 17.48 31.69
CA ALA A 13 -14.18 17.36 30.80
C ALA A 13 -14.94 16.07 31.12
N ASN A 14 -16.18 16.20 31.61
CA ASN A 14 -17.06 15.09 31.89
C ASN A 14 -17.98 14.89 30.68
N GLY A 15 -17.82 13.77 29.96
CA GLY A 15 -18.70 13.38 28.85
C GLY A 15 -20.06 12.94 29.38
N GLY A 16 -21.08 13.76 29.17
CA GLY A 16 -22.45 13.51 29.63
C GLY A 16 -23.23 12.60 28.69
N GLY A 17 -23.23 11.30 28.95
CA GLY A 17 -24.29 10.40 28.49
C GLY A 17 -25.45 10.40 29.49
N VAL A 18 -26.70 10.45 29.02
CA VAL A 18 -27.89 10.31 29.87
C VAL A 18 -28.29 8.83 29.90
N VAL A 19 -28.36 8.25 31.09
CA VAL A 19 -28.83 6.89 31.32
C VAL A 19 -30.33 6.95 31.64
N CYS A 20 -31.17 6.25 30.88
CA CYS A 20 -32.56 6.01 31.23
C CYS A 20 -32.83 4.51 31.27
N GLU A 21 -33.49 4.04 32.33
CA GLU A 21 -33.94 2.66 32.47
C GLU A 21 -35.32 2.50 31.84
N GLU A 22 -35.41 1.70 30.76
CA GLU A 22 -36.68 1.14 30.31
C GLU A 22 -36.62 -0.39 30.44
N ARG A 23 -37.52 -0.95 31.24
CA ARG A 23 -37.75 -2.42 31.38
C ARG A 23 -36.50 -3.24 31.75
N GLY A 24 -35.64 -2.70 32.61
CA GLY A 24 -34.52 -3.45 33.20
C GLY A 24 -33.33 -3.72 32.28
N VAL A 25 -33.24 -3.02 31.15
CA VAL A 25 -32.07 -3.04 30.27
C VAL A 25 -31.50 -1.63 30.16
N THR A 26 -30.24 -1.45 30.56
CA THR A 26 -29.53 -0.18 30.42
C THR A 26 -29.21 0.04 28.93
N VAL A 27 -29.91 0.97 28.29
CA VAL A 27 -29.62 1.37 26.90
C VAL A 27 -28.88 2.69 26.91
N LEU A 28 -27.64 2.70 26.39
CA LEU A 28 -26.93 3.94 26.09
C LEU A 28 -27.57 4.59 24.86
N ARG A 29 -28.42 5.59 25.07
CA ARG A 29 -28.85 6.48 23.99
C ARG A 29 -27.90 7.67 23.90
N TYR A 30 -27.11 7.69 22.83
CA TYR A 30 -26.43 8.91 22.40
C TYR A 30 -27.49 9.91 21.92
N ARG A 31 -27.36 11.18 22.32
CA ARG A 31 -28.24 12.27 21.86
C ARG A 31 -28.06 12.45 20.35
N ASP A 32 -29.16 12.71 19.65
CA ASP A 32 -29.30 13.04 18.20
C ASP A 32 -28.44 14.23 17.71
N SER A 33 -27.49 14.74 18.49
CA SER A 33 -26.68 15.91 18.19
C SER A 33 -25.29 15.61 17.60
N ASP A 34 -24.95 14.33 17.38
CA ASP A 34 -23.64 13.91 16.80
C ASP A 34 -23.73 13.45 15.32
N GLU A 35 -24.87 13.63 14.65
CA GLU A 35 -25.04 13.26 13.24
C GLU A 35 -24.21 14.16 12.28
N HIS A 36 -23.63 15.25 12.79
CA HIS A 36 -22.87 16.24 12.02
C HIS A 36 -21.34 16.06 12.02
N LEU A 37 -20.79 15.01 12.63
CA LEU A 37 -19.33 14.81 12.75
C LEU A 37 -18.78 13.58 12.01
N LEU A 38 -19.64 12.80 11.33
CA LEU A 38 -19.17 11.71 10.48
C LEU A 38 -18.63 12.29 9.15
N PRO A 39 -17.41 11.93 8.73
CA PRO A 39 -16.89 12.36 7.44
C PRO A 39 -17.83 11.93 6.32
N THR A 40 -18.36 12.88 5.56
CA THR A 40 -19.24 12.61 4.41
C THR A 40 -18.47 12.57 3.10
N ASP A 41 -17.29 13.20 3.08
CA ASP A 41 -16.36 13.21 1.97
C ASP A 41 -15.64 11.87 1.86
N LEU A 42 -15.65 11.29 0.65
CA LEU A 42 -15.04 9.98 0.39
C LEU A 42 -13.56 9.96 0.77
N SER A 43 -12.83 11.05 0.50
CA SER A 43 -11.41 11.15 0.84
C SER A 43 -11.14 11.09 2.35
N GLU A 44 -12.03 11.64 3.17
CA GLU A 44 -11.92 11.60 4.63
C GLU A 44 -12.34 10.24 5.17
N MET A 45 -13.42 9.65 4.63
CA MET A 45 -13.85 8.29 4.95
C MET A 45 -12.74 7.27 4.66
N LEU A 46 -12.08 7.37 3.51
CA LEU A 46 -10.94 6.52 3.14
C LEU A 46 -9.76 6.72 4.09
N ALA A 47 -9.41 7.96 4.42
CA ALA A 47 -8.31 8.25 5.35
C ALA A 47 -8.58 7.69 6.76
N ALA A 48 -9.80 7.85 7.27
CA ALA A 48 -10.21 7.31 8.56
C ALA A 48 -10.26 5.77 8.56
N GLY A 49 -10.93 5.18 7.58
CA GLY A 49 -11.14 3.73 7.50
C GLY A 49 -9.86 2.93 7.27
N THR A 50 -8.88 3.50 6.56
CA THR A 50 -7.61 2.81 6.28
C THR A 50 -6.52 3.10 7.31
N LYS A 51 -6.77 3.95 8.31
CA LYS A 51 -5.76 4.38 9.28
C LYS A 51 -5.09 3.21 10.01
N GLU A 52 -5.89 2.29 10.55
CA GLU A 52 -5.35 1.17 11.35
C GLU A 52 -4.49 0.22 10.49
N VAL A 53 -4.95 -0.12 9.28
CA VAL A 53 -4.20 -1.00 8.38
C VAL A 53 -2.95 -0.32 7.83
N HIS A 54 -2.99 0.99 7.60
CA HIS A 54 -1.81 1.78 7.23
C HIS A 54 -0.77 1.77 8.35
N GLU A 55 -1.17 2.08 9.58
CA GLU A 55 -0.27 2.05 10.75
C GLU A 55 0.34 0.66 10.98
N LYS A 56 -0.44 -0.41 10.80
CA LYS A 56 0.08 -1.78 10.87
C LYS A 56 1.10 -2.07 9.77
N ALA A 57 0.82 -1.67 8.53
CA ALA A 57 1.71 -1.89 7.39
C ALA A 57 3.06 -1.17 7.57
N GLU A 58 3.06 0.08 8.05
CA GLU A 58 4.29 0.85 8.30
C GLU A 58 5.12 0.29 9.46
N ASN A 59 4.49 -0.38 10.42
CA ASN A 59 5.17 -0.92 11.60
C ASN A 59 5.73 -2.35 11.43
N THR A 60 5.62 -2.92 10.24
CA THR A 60 6.23 -4.22 9.92
C THR A 60 7.77 -4.15 10.00
N GLU A 61 8.41 -5.26 10.37
CA GLU A 61 9.88 -5.28 10.46
C GLU A 61 10.54 -5.07 9.09
N PHE A 62 9.89 -5.51 8.01
CA PHE A 62 10.35 -5.26 6.66
C PHE A 62 10.41 -3.78 6.30
N VAL A 63 9.36 -3.01 6.57
CA VAL A 63 9.38 -1.56 6.32
C VAL A 63 10.45 -0.89 7.18
N LYS A 64 10.57 -1.28 8.46
CA LYS A 64 11.62 -0.76 9.35
C LYS A 64 13.03 -1.08 8.84
N ASP A 65 13.26 -2.30 8.36
CA ASP A 65 14.52 -2.72 7.75
C ASP A 65 14.83 -1.96 6.48
N PHE A 66 13.81 -1.78 5.64
CA PHE A 66 13.90 -0.99 4.44
C PHE A 66 14.35 0.43 4.77
N LEU A 67 13.69 1.10 5.72
CA LEU A 67 14.00 2.47 6.13
C LEU A 67 15.38 2.62 6.78
N ARG A 68 15.88 1.58 7.45
CA ARG A 68 17.27 1.50 7.97
C ARG A 68 18.30 1.23 6.86
N GLY A 69 17.88 1.06 5.61
CA GLY A 69 18.73 0.75 4.46
C GLY A 69 19.20 -0.71 4.43
N ARG A 70 18.58 -1.61 5.22
CA ARG A 70 18.85 -3.05 5.21
C ARG A 70 18.10 -3.73 4.05
N ILE A 71 18.29 -3.22 2.84
CA ILE A 71 17.57 -3.65 1.64
C ILE A 71 18.40 -4.68 0.87
N ARG A 72 17.80 -5.82 0.56
CA ARG A 72 18.39 -6.82 -0.33
C ARG A 72 17.92 -6.55 -1.75
N LYS A 73 18.86 -6.50 -2.71
CA LYS A 73 18.57 -6.22 -4.11
C LYS A 73 17.59 -7.24 -4.71
N GLU A 74 17.73 -8.51 -4.34
CA GLU A 74 16.87 -9.60 -4.81
C GLU A 74 15.41 -9.43 -4.33
N LEU A 75 15.22 -9.03 -3.08
CA LEU A 75 13.88 -8.73 -2.55
C LEU A 75 13.28 -7.50 -3.21
N PHE A 76 14.10 -6.47 -3.45
CA PHE A 76 13.67 -5.27 -4.16
C PHE A 76 13.19 -5.59 -5.59
N LYS A 77 13.92 -6.47 -6.30
CA LYS A 77 13.54 -6.98 -7.61
C LYS A 77 12.21 -7.73 -7.58
N LEU A 78 12.04 -8.67 -6.64
CA LEU A 78 10.78 -9.41 -6.48
C LEU A 78 9.60 -8.48 -6.14
N GLY A 79 9.84 -7.45 -5.32
CA GLY A 79 8.87 -6.39 -5.07
C GLY A 79 8.45 -5.66 -6.35
N HIS A 80 9.41 -5.30 -7.21
CA HIS A 80 9.12 -4.68 -8.51
C HIS A 80 8.34 -5.60 -9.46
N VAL A 81 8.59 -6.90 -9.42
CA VAL A 81 7.79 -7.89 -10.18
C VAL A 81 6.35 -7.88 -9.69
N ALA A 82 6.13 -7.93 -8.37
CA ALA A 82 4.79 -7.89 -7.80
C ALA A 82 4.06 -6.59 -8.16
N LEU A 83 4.74 -5.44 -8.04
CA LEU A 83 4.21 -4.14 -8.44
C LEU A 83 3.86 -4.12 -9.93
N PHE A 84 4.73 -4.63 -10.81
CA PHE A 84 4.48 -4.64 -12.25
C PHE A 84 3.16 -5.35 -12.59
N PHE A 85 2.91 -6.52 -12.03
CA PHE A 85 1.65 -7.24 -12.24
C PHE A 85 0.44 -6.51 -11.63
N THR A 86 0.54 -6.03 -10.38
CA THR A 86 -0.55 -5.30 -9.71
C THR A 86 -0.93 -4.02 -10.49
N TYR A 87 0.03 -3.19 -10.88
CA TYR A 87 -0.25 -1.96 -11.62
C TYR A 87 -0.70 -2.24 -13.05
N SER A 88 -0.17 -3.27 -13.71
CA SER A 88 -0.67 -3.66 -15.03
C SER A 88 -2.16 -3.99 -15.00
N ALA A 89 -2.60 -4.79 -14.02
CA ALA A 89 -4.01 -5.12 -13.85
C ALA A 89 -4.85 -3.90 -13.49
N MET A 90 -4.39 -3.08 -12.55
CA MET A 90 -5.11 -1.87 -12.12
C MET A 90 -5.27 -0.87 -13.26
N GLU A 91 -4.20 -0.57 -13.98
CA GLU A 91 -4.20 0.41 -15.07
C GLU A 91 -4.99 -0.10 -16.30
N GLU A 92 -4.97 -1.41 -16.56
CA GLU A 92 -5.84 -2.01 -17.58
C GLU A 92 -7.33 -1.84 -17.23
N GLN A 93 -7.72 -2.09 -15.98
CA GLN A 93 -9.10 -1.90 -15.54
C GLN A 93 -9.50 -0.42 -15.47
N ILE A 94 -8.57 0.49 -15.11
CA ILE A 94 -8.80 1.94 -15.20
C ILE A 94 -9.03 2.35 -16.65
N GLU A 95 -8.20 1.91 -17.59
CA GLU A 95 -8.38 2.21 -19.02
C GLU A 95 -9.71 1.70 -19.56
N ARG A 96 -10.11 0.48 -19.18
CA ARG A 96 -11.41 -0.11 -19.56
C ARG A 96 -12.60 0.72 -19.06
N ASN A 97 -12.46 1.35 -17.89
CA ASN A 97 -13.53 2.07 -17.21
C ASN A 97 -13.34 3.60 -17.18
N LYS A 98 -12.47 4.15 -18.03
CA LYS A 98 -12.08 5.57 -17.97
C LYS A 98 -13.22 6.58 -18.19
N GLU A 99 -14.30 6.15 -18.83
CA GLU A 99 -15.51 6.97 -19.06
C GLU A 99 -16.61 6.69 -18.02
N HIS A 100 -16.39 5.74 -17.10
CA HIS A 100 -17.38 5.39 -16.08
C HIS A 100 -17.58 6.58 -15.13
N PRO A 101 -18.84 7.00 -14.85
CA PRO A 101 -19.12 8.23 -14.09
C PRO A 101 -18.49 8.24 -12.69
N HIS A 102 -18.41 7.07 -12.05
CA HIS A 102 -17.82 6.91 -10.71
C HIS A 102 -16.28 6.77 -10.70
N LEU A 103 -15.61 6.89 -11.85
CA LEU A 103 -14.15 6.75 -11.96
C LEU A 103 -13.49 7.85 -12.79
N ALA A 104 -14.17 8.37 -13.82
CA ALA A 104 -13.60 9.28 -14.82
C ALA A 104 -12.89 10.51 -14.23
N ALA A 105 -13.39 11.05 -13.11
CA ALA A 105 -12.77 12.19 -12.42
C ALA A 105 -11.36 11.88 -11.86
N LEU A 106 -10.99 10.60 -11.72
CA LEU A 106 -9.70 10.11 -11.24
C LEU A 106 -8.78 9.61 -12.35
N TYR A 107 -9.16 9.79 -13.62
CA TYR A 107 -8.38 9.34 -14.76
C TYR A 107 -7.20 10.29 -15.05
N PHE A 108 -6.03 9.97 -14.46
CA PHE A 108 -4.78 10.74 -14.61
C PHE A 108 -3.64 9.85 -15.14
N PRO A 109 -3.74 9.32 -16.38
CA PRO A 109 -2.78 8.33 -16.88
C PRO A 109 -1.37 8.89 -17.02
N HIS A 110 -1.24 10.13 -17.50
CA HIS A 110 0.06 10.76 -17.72
C HIS A 110 0.80 11.03 -16.40
N GLU A 111 0.05 11.39 -15.36
CA GLU A 111 0.60 11.73 -14.06
C GLU A 111 0.86 10.49 -13.20
N LEU A 112 -0.03 9.49 -13.23
CA LEU A 112 -0.05 8.41 -12.25
C LEU A 112 0.31 7.02 -12.77
N HIS A 113 0.11 6.69 -14.05
CA HIS A 113 0.37 5.31 -14.51
C HIS A 113 1.85 4.94 -14.36
N ARG A 114 2.10 3.75 -13.80
CA ARG A 114 3.40 3.23 -13.38
C ARG A 114 3.84 2.01 -14.17
N ARG A 115 2.96 1.32 -14.91
CA ARG A 115 3.31 0.08 -15.63
C ARG A 115 4.58 0.24 -16.48
N ASP A 116 4.67 1.31 -17.27
CA ASP A 116 5.80 1.53 -18.17
C ASP A 116 7.08 1.88 -17.41
N ALA A 117 6.96 2.60 -16.29
CA ALA A 117 8.08 2.88 -15.40
C ALA A 117 8.61 1.60 -14.74
N LEU A 118 7.71 0.73 -14.28
CA LEU A 118 8.03 -0.58 -13.72
C LEU A 118 8.68 -1.50 -14.76
N ALA A 119 8.20 -1.49 -16.01
CA ALA A 119 8.81 -2.24 -17.11
C ALA A 119 10.28 -1.81 -17.35
N ARG A 120 10.56 -0.50 -17.32
CA ARG A 120 11.94 0.02 -17.42
C ARG A 120 12.81 -0.41 -16.24
N ASP A 121 12.26 -0.40 -15.03
CA ASP A 121 12.99 -0.87 -13.84
C ASP A 121 13.29 -2.37 -13.91
N LEU A 122 12.33 -3.17 -14.36
CA LEU A 122 12.54 -4.62 -14.55
C LEU A 122 13.56 -4.90 -15.63
N GLN A 123 13.55 -4.17 -16.75
CA GLN A 123 14.60 -4.26 -17.77
C GLN A 123 15.97 -3.90 -17.20
N TYR A 124 16.07 -2.86 -16.36
CA TYR A 124 17.33 -2.53 -15.68
C TYR A 124 17.82 -3.67 -14.76
N PHE A 125 16.91 -4.31 -14.02
CA PHE A 125 17.29 -5.33 -13.04
C PHE A 125 17.50 -6.75 -13.60
N TYR A 126 16.84 -7.08 -14.70
CA TYR A 126 16.84 -8.42 -15.31
C TYR A 126 17.43 -8.43 -16.73
N SER A 127 17.84 -7.27 -17.25
CA SER A 127 18.34 -7.09 -18.61
C SER A 127 17.30 -7.41 -19.69
N GLU A 128 17.74 -7.59 -20.94
CA GLU A 128 16.89 -7.99 -22.05
C GLU A 128 16.18 -9.34 -21.78
N GLY A 129 14.95 -9.48 -22.26
CA GLY A 129 14.14 -10.68 -22.05
C GLY A 129 13.65 -10.85 -20.60
N TRP A 130 13.58 -9.78 -19.81
CA TRP A 130 13.12 -9.81 -18.42
C TRP A 130 11.74 -10.44 -18.25
N GLN A 131 10.85 -10.31 -19.24
CA GLN A 131 9.51 -10.89 -19.20
C GLN A 131 9.53 -12.42 -19.02
N ASN A 132 10.56 -13.08 -19.58
CA ASN A 132 10.73 -14.54 -19.49
C ASN A 132 11.38 -14.98 -18.16
N GLN A 133 11.86 -14.03 -17.35
CA GLN A 133 12.58 -14.29 -16.10
C GLN A 133 11.73 -14.01 -14.86
N ILE A 134 10.56 -13.42 -15.02
CA ILE A 134 9.68 -13.04 -13.92
C ILE A 134 8.46 -13.96 -13.90
N SER A 135 7.95 -14.21 -12.70
CA SER A 135 6.71 -14.94 -12.50
C SER A 135 5.88 -14.29 -11.42
N VAL A 136 4.57 -14.36 -11.58
CA VAL A 136 3.62 -13.85 -10.58
C VAL A 136 3.57 -14.80 -9.39
N SER A 137 3.70 -14.26 -8.18
CA SER A 137 3.56 -15.07 -6.96
C SER A 137 2.08 -15.38 -6.70
N PRO A 138 1.73 -16.45 -5.97
CA PRO A 138 0.33 -16.73 -5.62
C PRO A 138 -0.36 -15.58 -4.88
N ALA A 139 0.36 -14.83 -4.02
CA ALA A 139 -0.19 -13.68 -3.33
C ALA A 139 -0.48 -12.50 -4.28
N THR A 140 0.46 -12.22 -5.19
CA THR A 140 0.26 -11.20 -6.24
C THR A 140 -0.87 -11.57 -7.19
N GLN A 141 -0.98 -12.85 -7.54
CA GLN A 141 -2.01 -13.36 -8.43
C GLN A 141 -3.41 -13.13 -7.84
N ARG A 142 -3.63 -13.44 -6.56
CA ARG A 142 -4.92 -13.15 -5.89
C ARG A 142 -5.26 -11.66 -5.92
N TYR A 143 -4.26 -10.79 -5.75
CA TYR A 143 -4.50 -9.35 -5.79
C TYR A 143 -4.88 -8.88 -7.20
N VAL A 144 -4.17 -9.37 -8.22
CA VAL A 144 -4.49 -9.12 -9.64
C VAL A 144 -5.90 -9.60 -9.98
N GLU A 145 -6.27 -10.80 -9.56
CA GLU A 145 -7.60 -11.37 -9.78
C GLU A 145 -8.70 -10.51 -9.15
N ARG A 146 -8.51 -10.03 -7.91
CA ARG A 146 -9.47 -9.14 -7.27
C ARG A 146 -9.67 -7.86 -8.08
N ILE A 147 -8.57 -7.22 -8.49
CA ILE A 147 -8.61 -5.98 -9.29
C ILE A 147 -9.35 -6.22 -10.61
N GLN A 148 -9.06 -7.32 -11.30
CA GLN A 148 -9.73 -7.69 -12.55
C GLN A 148 -11.22 -7.98 -12.36
N GLN A 149 -11.59 -8.65 -11.27
CA GLN A 149 -12.98 -8.92 -10.92
C GLN A 149 -13.75 -7.63 -10.71
N ILE A 150 -13.28 -6.73 -9.83
CA ILE A 150 -14.02 -5.48 -9.56
C ILE A 150 -14.05 -4.55 -10.77
N GLY A 151 -13.00 -4.55 -11.61
CA GLY A 151 -12.99 -3.75 -12.82
C GLY A 151 -14.01 -4.20 -13.86
N GLN A 152 -14.49 -5.45 -13.75
CA GLN A 152 -15.54 -6.00 -14.58
C GLN A 152 -16.92 -5.85 -13.96
N ASP A 153 -17.02 -6.13 -12.65
CA ASP A 153 -18.31 -6.33 -11.99
C ASP A 153 -18.79 -5.08 -11.22
N GLU A 154 -17.86 -4.34 -10.59
CA GLU A 154 -18.16 -3.16 -9.76
C GLU A 154 -17.10 -2.04 -9.94
N PRO A 155 -17.03 -1.37 -11.10
CA PRO A 155 -15.94 -0.43 -11.43
C PRO A 155 -15.74 0.73 -10.46
N ALA A 156 -16.78 1.15 -9.74
CA ALA A 156 -16.66 2.18 -8.70
C ALA A 156 -15.66 1.80 -7.59
N LEU A 157 -15.47 0.50 -7.33
CA LEU A 157 -14.51 0.03 -6.32
C LEU A 157 -13.05 0.17 -6.77
N LEU A 158 -12.77 0.39 -8.06
CA LEU A 158 -11.41 0.68 -8.53
C LEU A 158 -10.80 1.92 -7.86
N VAL A 159 -11.65 2.87 -7.44
CA VAL A 159 -11.24 4.05 -6.65
C VAL A 159 -10.43 3.64 -5.42
N ALA A 160 -10.81 2.55 -4.75
CA ALA A 160 -10.14 2.05 -3.55
C ALA A 160 -8.69 1.63 -3.80
N HIS A 161 -8.46 0.90 -4.89
CA HIS A 161 -7.12 0.42 -5.26
C HIS A 161 -6.23 1.55 -5.78
N ALA A 162 -6.78 2.40 -6.65
CA ALA A 162 -6.07 3.57 -7.17
C ALA A 162 -5.66 4.51 -6.01
N TYR A 163 -6.58 4.79 -5.09
CA TYR A 163 -6.29 5.56 -3.87
C TYR A 163 -5.16 4.92 -3.05
N THR A 164 -5.32 3.65 -2.68
CA THR A 164 -4.37 2.94 -1.82
C THR A 164 -2.96 2.92 -2.40
N ARG A 165 -2.84 2.70 -3.72
CA ARG A 165 -1.55 2.63 -4.42
C ARG A 165 -0.97 4.02 -4.68
N TYR A 166 -1.64 4.85 -5.47
CA TYR A 166 -1.07 6.13 -5.93
C TYR A 166 -0.82 7.12 -4.79
N MET A 167 -1.71 7.20 -3.79
CA MET A 167 -1.50 8.10 -2.65
C MET A 167 -0.34 7.65 -1.77
N GLY A 168 -0.13 6.34 -1.65
CA GLY A 168 1.03 5.75 -0.99
C GLY A 168 2.34 6.10 -1.70
N ASP A 169 2.38 5.96 -3.03
CA ASP A 169 3.56 6.26 -3.84
C ASP A 169 3.99 7.74 -3.79
N LEU A 170 3.00 8.64 -3.80
CA LEU A 170 3.18 10.09 -3.65
C LEU A 170 3.44 10.54 -2.20
N SER A 171 3.46 9.60 -1.25
CA SER A 171 3.73 9.85 0.16
C SER A 171 5.01 9.12 0.60
N GLY A 172 4.89 7.88 1.09
CA GLY A 172 6.01 7.09 1.56
C GLY A 172 6.99 6.71 0.45
N GLY A 173 6.51 6.54 -0.79
CA GLY A 173 7.33 6.14 -1.94
C GLY A 173 8.54 7.04 -2.18
N GLN A 174 8.43 8.34 -1.91
CA GLN A 174 9.55 9.28 -2.08
C GLN A 174 10.68 9.07 -1.05
N VAL A 175 10.33 8.63 0.16
CA VAL A 175 11.30 8.23 1.18
C VAL A 175 11.94 6.89 0.75
N LEU A 176 11.12 5.92 0.33
CA LEU A 176 11.60 4.61 -0.12
C LEU A 176 12.60 4.74 -1.28
N ARG A 177 12.32 5.61 -2.26
CA ARG A 177 13.24 5.93 -3.37
C ARG A 177 14.63 6.32 -2.88
N LYS A 178 14.71 7.29 -1.95
CA LYS A 178 15.99 7.80 -1.43
C LYS A 178 16.77 6.70 -0.69
N VAL A 179 16.07 5.89 0.09
CA VAL A 179 16.71 4.80 0.85
C VAL A 179 17.18 3.69 -0.09
N ALA A 180 16.36 3.31 -1.08
CA ALA A 180 16.71 2.33 -2.11
C ALA A 180 17.95 2.76 -2.91
N GLN A 181 17.97 4.02 -3.37
CA GLN A 181 19.10 4.58 -4.11
C GLN A 181 20.41 4.47 -3.33
N ARG A 182 20.39 4.90 -2.06
CA ARG A 182 21.57 4.87 -1.19
C ARG A 182 22.00 3.44 -0.86
N ALA A 183 21.07 2.59 -0.43
CA ALA A 183 21.36 1.24 0.05
C ALA A 183 21.91 0.33 -1.05
N MET A 184 21.35 0.41 -2.26
CA MET A 184 21.74 -0.41 -3.40
C MET A 184 22.76 0.26 -4.33
N LYS A 185 23.21 1.48 -4.01
CA LYS A 185 24.14 2.29 -4.82
C LYS A 185 23.67 2.45 -6.27
N LEU A 186 22.38 2.74 -6.46
CA LEU A 186 21.79 2.95 -7.78
C LEU A 186 22.25 4.29 -8.38
N PRO A 187 22.32 4.40 -9.71
CA PRO A 187 22.88 5.58 -10.36
C PRO A 187 22.03 6.85 -10.08
N PRO A 188 22.64 8.04 -10.09
CA PRO A 188 21.93 9.29 -9.90
C PRO A 188 20.99 9.64 -11.07
N THR A 189 21.16 8.98 -12.22
CA THR A 189 20.29 9.08 -13.40
C THR A 189 18.87 8.58 -13.14
N GLY A 190 18.66 7.78 -12.09
CA GLY A 190 17.35 7.29 -11.68
C GLY A 190 16.97 5.91 -12.26
N GLU A 191 17.86 5.28 -13.02
CA GLU A 191 17.66 3.92 -13.53
C GLU A 191 17.48 2.91 -12.38
N GLY A 192 16.51 2.00 -12.53
CA GLY A 192 16.09 1.06 -11.48
C GLY A 192 15.19 1.67 -10.40
N LEU A 193 14.80 2.95 -10.54
CA LEU A 193 13.87 3.68 -9.66
C LEU A 193 12.87 4.54 -10.45
N ASN A 194 12.58 4.21 -11.70
CA ASN A 194 11.61 4.92 -12.54
C ASN A 194 10.22 4.91 -11.90
N PHE A 195 9.82 3.81 -11.24
CA PHE A 195 8.53 3.69 -10.55
C PHE A 195 8.24 4.88 -9.62
N TYR A 196 9.26 5.36 -8.91
CA TYR A 196 9.15 6.43 -7.93
C TYR A 196 9.23 7.84 -8.53
N GLN A 197 9.36 7.96 -9.86
CA GLN A 197 9.50 9.23 -10.58
C GLN A 197 8.20 9.61 -11.27
N PHE A 198 7.65 10.77 -10.91
CA PHE A 198 6.36 11.27 -11.41
C PHE A 198 6.58 12.54 -12.23
N ASP A 199 7.04 12.39 -13.47
CA ASP A 199 7.44 13.53 -14.32
C ASP A 199 6.27 14.49 -14.64
N GLY A 200 5.04 13.96 -14.68
CA GLY A 200 3.81 14.76 -14.82
C GLY A 200 3.37 15.50 -13.55
N ILE A 201 4.08 15.33 -12.42
CA ILE A 201 3.68 15.91 -11.12
C ILE A 201 4.79 16.80 -10.57
N HIS A 202 4.59 18.12 -10.65
CA HIS A 202 5.53 19.10 -10.08
C HIS A 202 5.51 19.16 -8.55
N SER A 203 4.34 18.96 -7.93
CA SER A 203 4.16 19.00 -6.47
C SER A 203 3.27 17.86 -6.01
N ALA A 204 3.87 16.85 -5.39
CA ALA A 204 3.14 15.72 -4.82
C ALA A 204 2.10 16.16 -3.78
N LYS A 205 2.37 17.24 -3.02
CA LYS A 205 1.39 17.79 -2.07
C LYS A 205 0.17 18.34 -2.79
N ALA A 206 0.37 19.19 -3.79
CA ALA A 206 -0.73 19.81 -4.54
C ALA A 206 -1.53 18.76 -5.32
N PHE A 207 -0.86 17.80 -5.94
CA PHE A 207 -1.53 16.74 -6.70
C PHE A 207 -2.37 15.82 -5.78
N LYS A 208 -1.88 15.46 -4.59
CA LYS A 208 -2.69 14.71 -3.62
C LYS A 208 -3.89 15.51 -3.10
N GLN A 209 -3.83 16.84 -3.07
CA GLN A 209 -5.00 17.67 -2.74
C GLN A 209 -6.01 17.68 -3.89
N LEU A 210 -5.53 17.84 -5.12
CA LEU A 210 -6.35 17.72 -6.33
C LEU A 210 -7.05 16.36 -6.40
N TYR A 211 -6.31 15.27 -6.24
CA TYR A 211 -6.87 13.91 -6.30
C TYR A 211 -7.96 13.69 -5.25
N ARG A 212 -7.79 14.21 -4.01
CA ARG A 212 -8.84 14.16 -2.98
C ARG A 212 -10.07 14.97 -3.36
N SER A 213 -9.89 16.17 -3.90
CA SER A 213 -11.01 16.98 -4.42
C SER A 213 -11.80 16.21 -5.48
N ARG A 214 -11.10 15.58 -6.44
CA ARG A 214 -11.74 14.78 -7.49
C ARG A 214 -12.48 13.56 -6.96
N MET A 215 -11.98 12.91 -5.91
CA MET A 215 -12.71 11.81 -5.25
C MET A 215 -14.00 12.30 -4.59
N ASN A 216 -13.97 13.50 -3.99
CA ASN A 216 -15.14 14.08 -3.33
C ASN A 216 -16.20 14.58 -4.35
N GLU A 217 -15.81 14.86 -5.60
CA GLU A 217 -16.70 15.22 -6.70
C GLU A 217 -17.50 14.03 -7.28
N LEU A 218 -17.14 12.78 -6.93
CA LEU A 218 -17.87 11.60 -7.41
C LEU A 218 -19.26 11.53 -6.79
N GLU A 219 -20.28 11.51 -7.65
CA GLU A 219 -21.68 11.34 -7.25
C GLU A 219 -21.92 9.88 -6.80
N LEU A 220 -21.71 9.62 -5.50
CA LEU A 220 -21.82 8.30 -4.89
C LEU A 220 -22.77 8.34 -3.70
N ASP A 221 -23.66 7.33 -3.62
CA ASP A 221 -24.45 7.12 -2.42
C ASP A 221 -23.58 6.63 -1.24
N THR A 222 -24.11 6.77 -0.03
CA THR A 222 -23.40 6.40 1.21
C THR A 222 -23.01 4.92 1.23
N HIS A 223 -23.83 4.05 0.65
CA HIS A 223 -23.57 2.60 0.59
C HIS A 223 -22.35 2.29 -0.28
N THR A 224 -22.24 2.93 -1.44
CA THR A 224 -21.13 2.78 -2.37
C THR A 224 -19.85 3.36 -1.77
N LYS A 225 -19.93 4.52 -1.11
CA LYS A 225 -18.79 5.08 -0.36
C LYS A 225 -18.28 4.09 0.70
N GLN A 226 -19.17 3.47 1.46
CA GLN A 226 -18.81 2.48 2.47
C GLN A 226 -18.13 1.25 1.85
N LYS A 227 -18.68 0.72 0.75
CA LYS A 227 -18.02 -0.37 -0.01
C LYS A 227 -16.62 0.01 -0.50
N ILE A 228 -16.41 1.23 -0.96
CA ILE A 228 -15.08 1.72 -1.40
C ILE A 228 -14.11 1.73 -0.22
N VAL A 229 -14.55 2.13 0.98
CA VAL A 229 -13.71 2.11 2.18
C VAL A 229 -13.33 0.68 2.57
N GLU A 230 -14.30 -0.25 2.55
CA GLU A 230 -14.08 -1.67 2.82
C GLU A 230 -13.11 -2.29 1.80
N GLU A 231 -13.27 -1.98 0.52
CA GLU A 231 -12.35 -2.43 -0.53
C GLU A 231 -10.96 -1.83 -0.34
N ALA A 232 -10.84 -0.59 0.15
CA ALA A 232 -9.53 0.01 0.40
C ALA A 232 -8.80 -0.71 1.54
N ILE A 233 -9.52 -1.08 2.60
CA ILE A 233 -8.98 -1.91 3.68
C ILE A 233 -8.49 -3.25 3.12
N LEU A 234 -9.27 -3.89 2.25
CA LEU A 234 -8.89 -5.13 1.58
C LEU A 234 -7.66 -4.94 0.67
N ALA A 235 -7.57 -3.84 -0.07
CA ALA A 235 -6.40 -3.48 -0.86
C ALA A 235 -5.13 -3.37 0.02
N PHE A 236 -5.22 -2.78 1.22
CA PHE A 236 -4.12 -2.78 2.18
C PHE A 236 -3.73 -4.20 2.64
N GLN A 237 -4.71 -5.07 2.90
CA GLN A 237 -4.44 -6.47 3.27
C GLN A 237 -3.69 -7.22 2.17
N PHE A 238 -4.11 -7.08 0.91
CA PHE A 238 -3.38 -7.64 -0.23
C PHE A 238 -1.94 -7.13 -0.31
N ASN A 239 -1.69 -5.83 -0.07
CA ASN A 239 -0.33 -5.28 -0.06
C ASN A 239 0.54 -5.92 1.05
N VAL A 240 -0.03 -6.18 2.23
CA VAL A 240 0.66 -6.86 3.33
C VAL A 240 0.96 -8.32 2.97
N GLU A 241 0.00 -9.04 2.38
CA GLU A 241 0.19 -10.42 1.92
C GLU A 241 1.29 -10.52 0.85
N VAL A 242 1.27 -9.62 -0.13
CA VAL A 242 2.28 -9.57 -1.19
C VAL A 242 3.66 -9.26 -0.61
N SER A 243 3.77 -8.30 0.30
CA SER A 243 5.04 -7.95 0.96
C SER A 243 5.60 -9.16 1.75
N SER A 244 4.73 -9.82 2.51
CA SER A 244 5.08 -11.03 3.27
C SER A 244 5.55 -12.17 2.35
N ALA A 245 4.88 -12.37 1.20
CA ALA A 245 5.26 -13.39 0.23
C ALA A 245 6.64 -13.10 -0.42
N VAL A 246 6.93 -11.83 -0.69
CA VAL A 246 8.25 -11.40 -1.20
C VAL A 246 9.35 -11.73 -0.18
N GLU A 247 9.12 -11.41 1.10
CA GLU A 247 10.07 -11.74 2.17
C GLU A 247 10.28 -13.25 2.34
N GLN A 248 9.21 -14.04 2.30
CA GLN A 248 9.28 -15.50 2.46
C GLN A 248 9.96 -16.20 1.28
N SER A 249 9.81 -15.68 0.06
CA SER A 249 10.47 -16.23 -1.14
C SER A 249 11.99 -16.30 -0.99
N TRP A 250 12.56 -15.42 -0.16
CA TRP A 250 13.97 -15.48 0.21
C TRP A 250 14.31 -16.59 1.21
N CYS A 251 13.46 -16.84 2.21
CA CYS A 251 13.68 -17.88 3.22
C CYS A 251 13.87 -19.25 2.54
N PHE A 252 13.01 -19.56 1.57
CA PHE A 252 13.12 -20.79 0.77
C PHE A 252 14.35 -20.83 -0.15
N SER A 253 14.74 -19.70 -0.76
CA SER A 253 15.97 -19.63 -1.57
C SER A 253 17.24 -19.86 -0.73
N CYS A 254 17.26 -19.39 0.52
CA CYS A 254 18.33 -19.67 1.48
C CYS A 254 18.43 -21.17 1.78
N ASP A 255 17.32 -21.85 2.04
CA ASP A 255 17.33 -23.28 2.32
C ASP A 255 17.74 -24.11 1.10
N LEU A 256 17.26 -23.76 -0.09
CA LEU A 256 17.69 -24.39 -1.35
C LEU A 256 19.19 -24.16 -1.63
N LYS A 257 19.70 -22.95 -1.42
CA LYS A 257 21.15 -22.68 -1.54
C LYS A 257 21.94 -23.44 -0.48
N ARG A 258 21.45 -23.54 0.76
CA ARG A 258 22.11 -24.31 1.83
C ARG A 258 22.15 -25.80 1.49
N VAL A 259 21.05 -26.37 0.99
CA VAL A 259 20.97 -27.77 0.54
C VAL A 259 21.89 -28.02 -0.67
N SER A 260 21.94 -27.10 -1.64
CA SER A 260 22.84 -27.21 -2.80
C SER A 260 24.31 -27.08 -2.40
N TYR A 261 24.66 -26.15 -1.50
CA TYR A 261 26.02 -26.03 -0.94
C TYR A 261 26.42 -27.26 -0.13
N LEU A 262 25.53 -27.82 0.69
CA LEU A 262 25.79 -29.07 1.39
C LEU A 262 25.99 -30.24 0.42
N LYS A 263 25.15 -30.37 -0.62
CA LYS A 263 25.32 -31.39 -1.68
C LYS A 263 26.67 -31.23 -2.40
N MET A 264 27.06 -30.01 -2.79
CA MET A 264 28.36 -29.75 -3.43
C MET A 264 29.54 -30.02 -2.49
N SER A 265 29.41 -29.72 -1.19
CA SER A 265 30.45 -29.98 -0.19
C SER A 265 30.63 -31.47 0.09
N VAL A 266 29.53 -32.24 0.12
CA VAL A 266 29.57 -33.71 0.27
C VAL A 266 30.20 -34.36 -0.97
N ILE A 267 29.87 -33.88 -2.18
CA ILE A 267 30.51 -34.36 -3.42
C ILE A 267 32.01 -34.05 -3.44
N LYS A 268 32.43 -32.85 -3.05
CA LYS A 268 33.87 -32.50 -2.96
C LYS A 268 34.62 -33.34 -1.91
N LYS A 269 33.99 -33.63 -0.77
CA LYS A 269 34.59 -34.46 0.28
C LYS A 269 34.70 -35.93 -0.17
N GLY A 270 33.66 -36.48 -0.79
CA GLY A 270 33.70 -37.83 -1.37
C GLY A 270 34.71 -38.01 -2.50
N ILE A 271 34.97 -36.97 -3.32
CA ILE A 271 36.01 -37.01 -4.36
C ILE A 271 37.42 -36.90 -3.74
N SER A 272 37.60 -36.14 -2.65
CA SER A 272 38.87 -36.06 -1.93
C SER A 272 39.25 -37.38 -1.24
N ASP A 273 38.26 -38.13 -0.76
CA ASP A 273 38.45 -39.42 -0.08
C ASP A 273 38.64 -40.60 -1.06
N LEU A 274 38.53 -40.37 -2.37
CA LEU A 274 38.76 -41.35 -3.45
C LEU A 274 40.13 -41.18 -4.15
N VAL A 275 40.89 -40.14 -3.79
CA VAL A 275 42.17 -39.78 -4.44
C VAL A 275 43.38 -39.96 -3.50
N TYR A 276 43.17 -40.56 -2.32
CA TYR A 276 44.22 -41.03 -1.40
C TYR A 276 43.93 -42.46 -0.97
#